data_AF-A0A7C3HV86-F1
#
_entry.id   AF-A0A7C3HV86-F1
#
_cell.length_a   1.000
_cell.length_b   1.000
_cell.length_c   1.000
_cell.angle_alpha   90.00
_cell.angle_beta   90.00
_cell.angle_gamma   90.00
#
_symmetry.space_group_name_H-M   'P 1'
#
loop_
_entity.id
_entity.type
_entity.pdbx_description
1 polymer ?
#
loop_
_entity_poly.entity_id
_entity_poly.type
_entity_poly.pdbx_seq_one_letter_code
_entity_poly.pdbx_strand_id
1 'polypeptide(L)'
;MDALLKRFDELPALPFTNKFPFAQALAVVGDERVLRLFQRVLFEDYRGQHLAISDGLHLSSLMVLTGHLAARYPQTLALLRDGLNEEFWATNITWSMDDVYPPSQTLVNSSILGLAMTGRDDAWEWVLAMKREGDQEYLDRHASQMVDAAASRRHLLDYGRAYLATNSSWKLFLRWADTPEGKEWRAWAAKVHGLPPP
;
A
#
# COMPACT_ATOMS: atom_id res chain seq x y z
N MET A 1 14.66 -13.29 13.20
CA MET A 1 13.19 -13.29 13.05
C MET A 1 12.51 -13.30 14.42
N ASP A 2 12.73 -14.32 15.26
CA ASP A 2 12.02 -14.45 16.55
C ASP A 2 12.23 -13.27 17.52
N ALA A 3 13.45 -12.72 17.57
CA ALA A 3 13.73 -11.52 18.37
C ALA A 3 12.95 -10.28 17.90
N LEU A 4 12.73 -10.13 16.59
CA LEU A 4 11.96 -9.01 16.02
C LEU A 4 10.46 -9.18 16.29
N LEU A 5 9.94 -10.40 16.12
CA LEU A 5 8.55 -10.72 16.44
C LEU A 5 8.26 -10.48 17.92
N LYS A 6 9.11 -11.00 18.81
CA LYS A 6 9.02 -10.76 20.24
C LYS A 6 9.05 -9.27 20.56
N ARG A 7 9.96 -8.51 19.95
CA ARG A 7 10.06 -7.07 20.22
C ARG A 7 8.84 -6.29 19.73
N PHE A 8 8.25 -6.69 18.61
CA PHE A 8 7.00 -6.12 18.11
C PHE A 8 5.83 -6.35 19.09
N ASP A 9 5.73 -7.56 19.64
CA ASP A 9 4.67 -7.93 20.59
C ASP A 9 4.86 -7.29 21.98
N GLU A 10 6.10 -7.09 22.43
CA GLU A 10 6.41 -6.42 23.71
C GLU A 10 6.06 -4.94 23.75
N LEU A 11 5.99 -4.27 22.59
CA LEU A 11 5.66 -2.86 22.53
C LEU A 11 4.17 -2.63 22.83
N PRO A 12 3.82 -1.53 23.51
CA PRO A 12 2.42 -1.13 23.69
C PRO A 12 1.67 -1.05 22.36
N ALA A 13 0.38 -1.38 22.37
CA ALA A 13 -0.46 -1.29 21.17
C ALA A 13 -0.50 0.13 20.60
N LEU A 14 -0.60 1.16 21.45
CA LEU A 14 -0.57 2.55 21.01
C LEU A 14 0.63 3.33 21.60
N PRO A 15 1.19 4.28 20.84
CA PRO A 15 0.92 4.57 19.43
C PRO A 15 1.53 3.50 18.51
N PHE A 16 0.83 3.13 17.43
CA PHE A 16 1.31 2.13 16.46
C PHE A 16 2.61 2.58 15.76
N THR A 17 2.81 3.90 15.65
CA THR A 17 4.04 4.51 15.14
C THR A 17 5.31 3.95 15.80
N ASN A 18 5.26 3.55 17.08
CA ASN A 18 6.40 2.92 17.76
C ASN A 18 6.71 1.50 17.27
N LYS A 19 5.70 0.78 16.78
CA LYS A 19 5.83 -0.57 16.22
C LYS A 19 6.23 -0.57 14.74
N PHE A 20 5.97 0.53 14.03
CA PHE A 20 6.14 0.60 12.58
C PHE A 20 7.57 0.26 12.09
N PRO A 21 8.67 0.75 12.71
CA PRO A 21 10.01 0.35 12.30
C PRO A 21 10.27 -1.17 12.41
N PHE A 22 9.65 -1.82 13.40
CA PHE A 22 9.73 -3.28 13.54
C PHE A 22 8.91 -4.00 12.46
N ALA A 23 7.73 -3.47 12.09
CA ALA A 23 6.96 -3.99 10.96
C ALA A 23 7.77 -3.90 9.66
N GLN A 24 8.44 -2.77 9.39
CA GLN A 24 9.31 -2.61 8.22
C GLN A 24 10.45 -3.64 8.23
N ALA A 25 11.15 -3.81 9.35
CA ALA A 25 12.20 -4.80 9.48
C ALA A 25 11.70 -6.23 9.27
N LEU A 26 10.53 -6.58 9.84
CA LEU A 26 9.90 -7.88 9.65
C LEU A 26 9.53 -8.15 8.19
N ALA A 27 8.98 -7.17 7.48
CA ALA A 27 8.66 -7.27 6.06
C ALA A 27 9.90 -7.45 5.18
N VAL A 28 11.01 -6.77 5.52
CA VAL A 28 12.29 -6.91 4.80
C VAL A 28 12.91 -8.29 5.03
N VAL A 29 12.98 -8.76 6.28
CA VAL A 29 13.52 -10.10 6.55
C VAL A 29 12.65 -11.17 5.87
N GLY A 30 11.33 -11.00 5.90
CA GLY A 30 10.35 -11.73 5.09
C GLY A 30 10.22 -13.21 5.44
N ASP A 31 9.29 -13.50 6.34
CA ASP A 31 8.88 -14.85 6.76
C ASP A 31 7.34 -14.93 6.67
N GLU A 32 6.78 -16.10 6.39
CA GLU A 32 5.33 -16.29 6.27
C GLU A 32 4.55 -15.90 7.53
N ARG A 33 5.17 -15.98 8.71
CA ARG A 33 4.57 -15.55 9.99
C ARG A 33 4.27 -14.06 10.01
N VAL A 34 5.00 -13.26 9.23
CA VAL A 34 4.80 -11.81 9.17
C VAL A 34 3.46 -11.46 8.53
N LEU A 35 2.99 -12.23 7.54
CA LEU A 35 1.65 -12.05 6.98
C LEU A 35 0.58 -12.23 8.06
N ARG A 36 0.67 -13.33 8.82
CA ARG A 36 -0.28 -13.62 9.90
C ARG A 36 -0.26 -12.52 10.97
N LEU A 37 0.92 -12.01 11.30
CA LEU A 37 1.07 -10.87 12.19
C LEU A 37 0.37 -9.62 11.64
N PHE A 38 0.61 -9.25 10.39
CA PHE A 38 -0.01 -8.06 9.80
C PHE A 38 -1.53 -8.19 9.71
N GLN A 39 -2.05 -9.37 9.38
CA GLN A 39 -3.49 -9.64 9.39
C GLN A 39 -4.09 -9.47 10.79
N ARG A 40 -3.48 -10.09 11.82
CA ARG A 40 -3.90 -9.92 13.21
C ARG A 40 -3.92 -8.44 13.61
N VAL A 41 -2.85 -7.72 13.27
CA VAL A 41 -2.71 -6.30 13.58
C VAL A 41 -3.80 -5.46 12.90
N LEU A 42 -4.08 -5.69 11.62
CA LEU A 42 -5.10 -4.95 10.86
C LEU A 42 -6.54 -5.26 11.29
N PHE A 43 -6.85 -6.51 11.62
CA PHE A 43 -8.24 -6.98 11.80
C PHE A 43 -8.65 -7.22 13.26
N GLU A 44 -7.68 -7.36 14.18
CA GLU A 44 -7.93 -7.78 15.55
C GLU A 44 -7.38 -6.79 16.57
N ASP A 45 -6.09 -6.45 16.52
CA ASP A 45 -5.39 -5.75 17.61
C ASP A 45 -5.96 -4.34 17.88
N TYR A 46 -6.52 -3.67 16.87
CA TYR A 46 -7.11 -2.33 16.97
C TYR A 46 -8.64 -2.30 16.86
N ARG A 47 -9.31 -3.45 16.97
CA ARG A 47 -10.77 -3.56 16.81
C ARG A 47 -11.52 -2.50 17.66
N GLY A 48 -12.38 -1.73 17.01
CA GLY A 48 -13.19 -0.69 17.64
C GLY A 48 -12.42 0.54 18.17
N GLN A 49 -11.12 0.64 17.92
CA GLN A 49 -10.33 1.78 18.37
C GLN A 49 -10.44 2.96 17.42
N HIS A 50 -10.35 4.15 18.00
CA HIS A 50 -10.17 5.40 17.26
C HIS A 50 -8.70 5.81 17.33
N LEU A 51 -8.03 5.84 16.17
CA LEU A 51 -6.60 6.02 16.05
C LEU A 51 -6.27 7.47 15.70
N ALA A 52 -5.13 7.95 16.20
CA ALA A 52 -4.53 9.16 15.65
C ALA A 52 -4.22 8.94 14.15
N ILE A 53 -4.35 9.98 13.32
CA ILE A 53 -4.12 9.92 11.87
C ILE A 53 -2.79 9.24 11.54
N SER A 54 -1.70 9.64 12.22
CA SER A 54 -0.38 9.05 12.01
C SER A 54 -0.33 7.55 12.26
N ASP A 55 -1.04 7.06 13.28
CA ASP A 55 -1.11 5.63 13.59
C ASP A 55 -1.95 4.88 12.56
N GLY A 56 -3.08 5.44 12.13
CA GLY A 56 -3.91 4.86 11.06
C GLY A 56 -3.20 4.78 9.71
N LEU A 57 -2.40 5.80 9.35
CA LEU A 57 -1.57 5.80 8.14
C LEU A 57 -0.44 4.76 8.22
N HIS A 58 0.26 4.66 9.36
CA HIS A 58 1.28 3.62 9.56
C HIS A 58 0.66 2.23 9.56
N LEU A 59 -0.52 2.05 10.17
CA LEU A 59 -1.26 0.80 10.18
C LEU A 59 -1.65 0.39 8.75
N SER A 60 -2.17 1.33 7.96
CA SER A 60 -2.50 1.11 6.55
C SER A 60 -1.26 0.75 5.71
N SER A 61 -0.10 1.32 6.04
CA SER A 61 1.17 1.02 5.39
C SER A 61 1.62 -0.45 5.54
N LEU A 62 1.02 -1.23 6.44
CA LEU A 62 1.23 -2.68 6.49
C LEU A 62 0.82 -3.38 5.19
N MET A 63 -0.14 -2.84 4.45
CA MET A 63 -0.51 -3.36 3.12
C MET A 63 0.61 -3.14 2.10
N VAL A 64 1.29 -1.99 2.14
CA VAL A 64 2.48 -1.74 1.32
C VAL A 64 3.58 -2.74 1.64
N LEU A 65 3.84 -2.96 2.94
CA LEU A 65 4.84 -3.91 3.42
C LEU A 65 4.50 -5.37 3.05
N THR A 66 3.22 -5.72 2.98
CA THR A 66 2.76 -7.03 2.49
C THR A 66 3.20 -7.27 1.04
N GLY A 67 3.31 -6.22 0.22
CA GLY A 67 3.89 -6.30 -1.12
C GLY A 67 5.32 -6.85 -1.14
N HIS A 68 6.14 -6.54 -0.14
CA HIS A 68 7.49 -7.10 -0.01
C HIS A 68 7.51 -8.58 0.34
N LEU A 69 6.51 -9.04 1.09
CA LEU A 69 6.31 -10.46 1.38
C LEU A 69 5.82 -11.19 0.14
N ALA A 70 4.88 -10.60 -0.61
CA ALA A 70 4.23 -11.18 -1.79
C ALA A 70 5.17 -11.51 -2.94
N ALA A 71 6.27 -10.78 -3.05
CA ALA A 71 7.30 -11.11 -4.00
C ALA A 71 7.97 -12.47 -3.75
N ARG A 72 7.96 -12.94 -2.50
CA ARG A 72 8.56 -14.21 -2.05
C ARG A 72 7.53 -15.29 -1.74
N TYR A 73 6.34 -14.87 -1.31
CA TYR A 73 5.29 -15.74 -0.79
C TYR A 73 3.96 -15.43 -1.50
N PRO A 74 3.66 -16.11 -2.63
CA PRO A 74 2.48 -15.83 -3.43
C PRO A 74 1.15 -15.90 -2.67
N GLN A 75 1.10 -16.66 -1.57
CA GLN A 75 -0.07 -16.74 -0.69
C GLN A 75 -0.47 -15.39 -0.08
N THR A 76 0.44 -14.41 -0.01
CA THR A 76 0.14 -13.07 0.52
C THR A 76 -0.52 -12.18 -0.54
N LEU A 77 -0.56 -12.59 -1.81
CA LEU A 77 -1.19 -11.82 -2.89
C LEU A 77 -2.71 -11.76 -2.76
N ALA A 78 -3.33 -12.78 -2.17
CA ALA A 78 -4.79 -12.83 -1.99
C ALA A 78 -5.28 -11.61 -1.20
N LEU A 79 -4.63 -11.30 -0.08
CA LEU A 79 -4.99 -10.14 0.74
C LEU A 79 -4.82 -8.82 -0.01
N LEU A 80 -3.76 -8.67 -0.80
CA LEU A 80 -3.54 -7.47 -1.61
C LEU A 80 -4.59 -7.32 -2.72
N ARG A 81 -5.03 -8.44 -3.31
CA ARG A 81 -6.08 -8.48 -4.32
C ARG A 81 -7.43 -8.10 -3.72
N ASP A 82 -7.82 -8.75 -2.63
CA ASP A 82 -9.08 -8.45 -1.92
C ASP A 82 -9.06 -6.99 -1.43
N GLY A 83 -7.88 -6.52 -1.05
CA GLY A 83 -7.63 -5.14 -0.65
C GLY A 83 -7.83 -4.08 -1.74
N LEU A 84 -8.05 -4.44 -3.00
CA LEU A 84 -8.46 -3.49 -4.04
C LEU A 84 -9.92 -3.06 -3.91
N ASN A 85 -10.73 -3.75 -3.09
CA ASN A 85 -12.14 -3.46 -2.89
C ASN A 85 -12.37 -2.67 -1.58
N GLU A 86 -13.04 -1.51 -1.67
CA GLU A 86 -13.39 -0.72 -0.49
C GLU A 86 -14.35 -1.45 0.47
N GLU A 87 -15.31 -2.21 -0.05
CA GLU A 87 -16.29 -2.94 0.74
C GLU A 87 -15.63 -4.04 1.59
N PHE A 88 -14.58 -4.66 1.04
CA PHE A 88 -13.77 -5.62 1.79
C PHE A 88 -13.22 -4.96 3.06
N TRP A 89 -12.65 -3.76 2.95
CA TRP A 89 -12.15 -3.05 4.12
C TRP A 89 -13.26 -2.59 5.05
N ALA A 90 -14.31 -1.95 4.51
CA ALA A 90 -15.45 -1.49 5.30
C ALA A 90 -16.11 -2.60 6.13
N THR A 91 -16.05 -3.85 5.65
CA THR A 91 -16.57 -5.03 6.35
C THR A 91 -15.59 -5.61 7.37
N ASN A 92 -14.30 -5.63 7.07
CA ASN A 92 -13.31 -6.39 7.84
C ASN A 92 -12.55 -5.57 8.88
N ILE A 93 -12.49 -4.25 8.75
CA ILE A 93 -11.89 -3.38 9.76
C ILE A 93 -12.95 -2.62 10.56
N THR A 94 -12.67 -2.38 11.84
CA THR A 94 -13.57 -1.62 12.74
C THR A 94 -12.85 -0.52 13.50
N TRP A 95 -11.56 -0.33 13.26
CA TRP A 95 -10.85 0.85 13.72
C TRP A 95 -11.16 2.04 12.81
N SER A 96 -11.03 3.24 13.36
CA SER A 96 -11.30 4.50 12.67
C SER A 96 -10.16 5.49 12.87
N MET A 97 -10.10 6.52 12.03
CA MET A 97 -9.20 7.67 12.19
C MET A 97 -9.89 8.92 11.62
N ASP A 98 -9.66 10.08 12.23
CA ASP A 98 -10.19 11.37 11.75
C ASP A 98 -9.30 11.94 10.63
N ASP A 99 -9.38 11.34 9.44
CA ASP A 99 -8.67 11.83 8.25
C ASP A 99 -9.67 12.31 7.17
N VAL A 100 -9.16 12.98 6.14
CA VAL A 100 -9.94 13.44 4.97
C VAL A 100 -10.63 12.27 4.28
N TYR A 101 -10.00 11.08 4.31
CA TYR A 101 -10.49 9.86 3.70
C TYR A 101 -10.74 8.79 4.76
N PRO A 102 -11.79 7.96 4.60
CA PRO A 102 -12.01 6.85 5.51
C PRO A 102 -10.84 5.85 5.45
N PRO A 103 -10.60 5.09 6.53
CA PRO A 103 -9.63 4.00 6.55
C PRO A 103 -9.74 3.03 5.36
N SER A 104 -10.95 2.71 4.91
CA SER A 104 -11.19 1.82 3.77
C SER A 104 -10.51 2.33 2.50
N GLN A 105 -10.68 3.61 2.16
CA GLN A 105 -10.06 4.22 0.98
C GLN A 105 -8.53 4.24 1.11
N THR A 106 -8.02 4.53 2.31
CA THR A 106 -6.57 4.52 2.60
C THR A 106 -5.97 3.12 2.44
N LEU A 107 -6.70 2.08 2.84
CA LEU A 107 -6.27 0.69 2.71
C LEU A 107 -6.33 0.19 1.26
N VAL A 108 -7.29 0.64 0.44
CA VAL A 108 -7.27 0.41 -1.02
C VAL A 108 -6.02 1.05 -1.63
N ASN A 109 -5.76 2.31 -1.31
CA ASN A 109 -4.57 3.03 -1.78
C ASN A 109 -3.27 2.30 -1.40
N SER A 110 -3.19 1.83 -0.16
CA SER A 110 -2.04 1.07 0.35
C SER A 110 -1.92 -0.32 -0.30
N SER A 111 -3.03 -0.93 -0.72
CA SER A 111 -3.06 -2.21 -1.44
C SER A 111 -2.61 -2.05 -2.90
N ILE A 112 -3.06 -0.99 -3.59
CA ILE A 112 -2.57 -0.60 -4.92
C ILE A 112 -1.05 -0.44 -4.91
N LEU A 113 -0.53 0.30 -3.93
CA LEU A 113 0.92 0.47 -3.77
C LEU A 113 1.60 -0.85 -3.39
N GLY A 114 1.02 -1.65 -2.49
CA GLY A 114 1.53 -2.98 -2.13
C GLY A 114 1.67 -3.92 -3.34
N LEU A 115 0.70 -3.88 -4.28
CA LEU A 115 0.76 -4.65 -5.53
C LEU A 115 1.91 -4.19 -6.43
N ALA A 116 2.11 -2.88 -6.58
CA ALA A 116 3.28 -2.33 -7.25
C ALA A 116 4.59 -2.81 -6.60
N MET A 117 4.63 -2.83 -5.27
CA MET A 117 5.82 -3.22 -4.49
C MET A 117 6.17 -4.71 -4.54
N THR A 118 5.30 -5.54 -5.12
CA THR A 118 5.64 -6.93 -5.42
C THR A 118 6.72 -7.03 -6.51
N GLY A 119 6.69 -6.11 -7.48
CA GLY A 119 7.50 -6.18 -8.71
C GLY A 119 7.06 -7.26 -9.70
N ARG A 120 5.91 -7.93 -9.48
CA ARG A 120 5.42 -9.00 -10.34
C ARG A 120 4.46 -8.45 -11.39
N ASP A 121 4.47 -9.02 -12.60
CA ASP A 121 3.54 -8.64 -13.66
C ASP A 121 2.11 -9.13 -13.39
N ASP A 122 1.96 -10.37 -12.90
CA ASP A 122 0.66 -10.96 -12.59
C ASP A 122 -0.12 -10.18 -11.52
N ALA A 123 0.57 -9.71 -10.49
CA ALA A 123 -0.01 -8.85 -9.45
C ALA A 123 -0.36 -7.45 -9.97
N TRP A 124 0.47 -6.91 -10.86
CA TRP A 124 0.24 -5.58 -11.45
C TRP A 124 -0.95 -5.55 -12.41
N GLU A 125 -1.23 -6.67 -13.09
CA GLU A 125 -2.41 -6.79 -13.96
C GLU A 125 -3.73 -6.56 -13.21
N TRP A 126 -3.80 -6.81 -11.90
CA TRP A 126 -5.00 -6.47 -11.13
C TRP A 126 -5.21 -4.95 -10.99
N VAL A 127 -4.13 -4.18 -10.81
CA VAL A 127 -4.22 -2.70 -10.80
C VAL A 127 -4.58 -2.19 -12.19
N LEU A 128 -4.01 -2.79 -13.24
CA LEU A 128 -4.35 -2.44 -14.62
C LEU A 128 -5.80 -2.81 -14.98
N ALA A 129 -6.33 -3.90 -14.45
CA ALA A 129 -7.74 -4.25 -14.58
C ALA A 129 -8.62 -3.18 -13.94
N MET A 130 -8.33 -2.75 -12.70
CA MET A 130 -9.06 -1.65 -12.05
C MET A 130 -8.96 -0.34 -12.84
N LYS A 131 -7.80 -0.03 -13.43
CA LYS A 131 -7.64 1.12 -14.33
C LYS A 131 -8.53 1.07 -15.58
N ARG A 132 -8.81 -0.12 -16.11
CA ARG A 132 -9.62 -0.33 -17.33
C ARG A 132 -11.11 -0.45 -17.04
N GLU A 133 -11.45 -1.10 -15.94
CA GLU A 133 -12.79 -1.64 -15.67
C GLU A 133 -13.43 -1.03 -14.40
N GLY A 134 -12.66 -0.31 -13.58
CA GLY A 134 -13.18 0.38 -12.40
C GLY A 134 -14.25 1.40 -12.79
N ASP A 135 -15.31 1.48 -11.99
CA ASP A 135 -16.31 2.52 -12.17
C ASP A 135 -15.74 3.91 -11.91
N GLN A 136 -16.48 4.93 -12.34
CA GLN A 136 -16.02 6.32 -12.24
C GLN A 136 -15.76 6.74 -10.79
N GLU A 137 -16.55 6.28 -9.83
CA GLU A 137 -16.41 6.62 -8.42
C GLU A 137 -15.11 6.07 -7.83
N TYR A 138 -14.82 4.80 -8.11
CA TYR A 138 -13.57 4.15 -7.74
C TYR A 138 -12.37 4.88 -8.37
N LEU A 139 -12.45 5.15 -9.68
CA LEU A 139 -11.37 5.83 -10.40
C LEU A 139 -11.13 7.24 -9.86
N ASP A 140 -12.19 8.00 -9.55
CA ASP A 140 -12.07 9.34 -8.97
C ASP A 140 -11.37 9.33 -7.60
N ARG A 141 -11.52 8.26 -6.82
CA ARG A 141 -10.88 8.13 -5.50
C ARG A 141 -9.44 7.67 -5.56
N HIS A 142 -9.07 6.88 -6.57
CA HIS A 142 -7.85 6.08 -6.55
C HIS A 142 -6.88 6.33 -7.73
N ALA A 143 -7.30 7.03 -8.79
CA ALA A 143 -6.47 7.22 -9.98
C ALA A 143 -5.11 7.88 -9.67
N SER A 144 -5.10 8.90 -8.81
CA SER A 144 -3.86 9.54 -8.38
C SER A 144 -2.91 8.56 -7.67
N GLN A 145 -3.43 7.69 -6.81
CA GLN A 145 -2.61 6.67 -6.14
C GLN A 145 -2.08 5.61 -7.11
N MET A 146 -2.85 5.26 -8.15
CA MET A 146 -2.39 4.34 -9.19
C MET A 146 -1.20 4.91 -9.98
N VAL A 147 -1.17 6.24 -10.22
CA VAL A 147 -0.01 6.91 -10.82
C VAL A 147 1.22 6.78 -9.93
N ASP A 148 1.09 7.05 -8.63
CA ASP A 148 2.19 6.91 -7.67
C ASP A 148 2.68 5.46 -7.56
N ALA A 149 1.78 4.50 -7.62
CA ALA A 149 2.09 3.07 -7.64
C ALA A 149 2.82 2.67 -8.94
N ALA A 150 2.41 3.20 -10.11
CA ALA A 150 3.11 2.97 -11.37
C ALA A 150 4.55 3.50 -11.33
N ALA A 151 4.75 4.71 -10.81
CA ALA A 151 6.07 5.29 -10.59
C ALA A 151 6.92 4.43 -9.65
N SER A 152 6.34 4.04 -8.52
CA SER A 152 7.01 3.21 -7.50
C SER A 152 7.40 1.84 -8.07
N ARG A 153 6.53 1.22 -8.86
CA ARG A 153 6.81 -0.02 -9.57
C ARG A 153 7.97 0.15 -10.53
N ARG A 154 7.97 1.22 -11.34
CA ARG A 154 9.07 1.50 -12.27
C ARG A 154 10.40 1.65 -11.52
N HIS A 155 10.43 2.42 -10.44
CA HIS A 155 11.64 2.57 -9.63
C HIS A 155 12.10 1.26 -8.99
N LEU A 156 11.16 0.43 -8.54
CA LEU A 156 11.48 -0.91 -8.02
C LEU A 156 12.17 -1.76 -9.08
N LEU A 157 11.70 -1.72 -10.33
CA LEU A 157 12.26 -2.50 -11.43
C LEU A 157 13.62 -1.95 -11.89
N ASP A 158 13.78 -0.63 -11.94
CA ASP A 158 15.01 0.01 -12.42
C ASP A 158 16.15 -0.06 -11.39
N TYR A 159 15.84 0.08 -10.10
CA TYR A 159 16.84 0.25 -9.03
C TYR A 159 16.85 -0.89 -8.00
N GLY A 160 15.91 -1.84 -8.10
CA GLY A 160 15.74 -2.91 -7.12
C GLY A 160 15.26 -2.41 -5.76
N ARG A 161 15.10 -3.35 -4.81
CA ARG A 161 14.49 -3.08 -3.49
C ARG A 161 15.24 -2.03 -2.63
N ALA A 162 16.51 -1.78 -2.92
CA ALA A 162 17.32 -0.81 -2.18
C ALA A 162 16.81 0.64 -2.35
N TYR A 163 16.09 0.95 -3.43
CA TYR A 163 15.55 2.31 -3.65
C TYR A 163 14.57 2.74 -2.54
N LEU A 164 13.92 1.78 -1.90
CA LEU A 164 12.95 2.02 -0.82
C LEU A 164 13.57 2.60 0.45
N ALA A 165 14.89 2.46 0.60
CA ALA A 165 15.64 3.07 1.68
C ALA A 165 16.05 4.53 1.37
N THR A 166 15.65 5.10 0.23
CA THR A 166 16.10 6.42 -0.21
C THR A 166 15.04 7.51 0.03
N ASN A 167 15.46 8.65 0.58
CA ASN A 167 14.63 9.86 0.71
C ASN A 167 14.45 10.63 -0.62
N SER A 168 14.67 9.99 -1.77
CA SER A 168 14.74 10.63 -3.09
C SER A 168 13.44 10.50 -3.92
N SER A 169 12.36 10.03 -3.30
CA SER A 169 11.12 9.61 -3.99
C SER A 169 10.54 10.68 -4.91
N TRP A 170 10.47 11.95 -4.48
CA TRP A 170 9.89 13.01 -5.30
C TRP A 170 10.70 13.35 -6.56
N LYS A 171 12.03 13.41 -6.46
CA LYS A 171 12.89 13.67 -7.63
C LYS A 171 12.83 12.52 -8.63
N LEU A 172 12.75 11.29 -8.14
CA LEU A 172 12.59 10.11 -9.00
C LEU A 172 11.21 10.10 -9.67
N PHE A 173 10.16 10.49 -8.95
CA PHE A 173 8.83 10.67 -9.51
C PHE A 173 8.83 11.69 -10.64
N LEU A 174 9.37 12.89 -10.43
CA LEU A 174 9.41 13.93 -11.46
C LEU A 174 10.14 13.47 -12.73
N ARG A 175 11.28 12.77 -12.58
CA ARG A 175 12.00 12.20 -13.73
C ARG A 175 11.17 11.15 -14.45
N TRP A 176 10.49 10.28 -13.72
CA TRP A 176 9.60 9.29 -14.33
C TRP A 176 8.40 9.95 -15.01
N ALA A 177 7.83 11.00 -14.42
CA ALA A 177 6.68 11.73 -14.91
C ALA A 177 6.94 12.40 -16.28
N ASP A 178 8.19 12.67 -16.63
CA ASP A 178 8.60 13.21 -17.93
C ASP A 178 8.77 12.15 -19.04
N THR A 179 8.81 10.87 -18.66
CA THR A 179 8.89 9.74 -19.61
C THR A 179 7.56 9.54 -20.36
N PRO A 180 7.55 8.83 -21.51
CA PRO A 180 6.31 8.49 -22.20
C PRO A 180 5.30 7.76 -21.31
N GLU A 181 5.76 6.79 -20.51
CA GLU A 181 4.92 6.06 -19.55
C GLU A 181 4.34 7.00 -18.48
N GLY A 182 5.18 7.83 -17.86
CA GLY A 182 4.72 8.77 -16.84
C GLY A 182 3.70 9.77 -17.37
N LYS A 183 3.89 10.27 -18.59
CA LYS A 183 2.92 11.15 -19.26
C LYS A 183 1.61 10.45 -19.56
N GLU A 184 1.64 9.20 -20.02
CA GLU A 184 0.43 8.41 -20.26
C GLU A 184 -0.40 8.23 -18.98
N TRP A 185 0.25 7.81 -17.88
CA TRP A 185 -0.40 7.61 -16.59
C TRP A 185 -1.02 8.91 -16.05
N ARG A 186 -0.28 10.01 -16.12
CA ARG A 186 -0.76 11.31 -15.63
C ARG A 186 -1.88 11.88 -16.50
N ALA A 187 -1.79 11.75 -17.82
CA ALA A 187 -2.86 12.15 -18.74
C ALA A 187 -4.13 11.32 -18.53
N TRP A 188 -3.99 10.02 -18.27
CA TRP A 188 -5.12 9.16 -17.90
C TRP A 188 -5.78 9.63 -16.59
N ALA A 189 -5.01 9.87 -15.53
CA ALA A 189 -5.57 10.32 -14.26
C ALA A 189 -6.22 11.72 -14.38
N ALA A 190 -5.61 12.63 -15.14
CA ALA A 190 -6.21 13.92 -15.45
C ALA A 190 -7.57 13.77 -16.15
N LYS A 191 -7.67 12.85 -17.13
CA LYS A 191 -8.93 12.54 -17.81
C LYS A 191 -9.99 12.01 -16.85
N VAL A 192 -9.63 11.11 -15.94
CA VAL A 192 -10.54 10.59 -14.90
C VAL A 192 -11.14 11.75 -14.10
N HIS A 193 -10.30 12.67 -13.65
CA HIS A 193 -10.71 13.82 -12.84
C HIS A 193 -11.26 15.02 -13.63
N GLY A 194 -11.43 14.91 -14.95
CA GLY A 194 -11.89 16.02 -15.80
C GLY A 194 -10.93 17.22 -15.86
N LEU A 195 -9.64 17.00 -15.58
CA LEU A 195 -8.59 18.02 -15.59
C LEU A 195 -7.87 18.07 -16.96
N PRO A 196 -7.27 19.22 -17.33
CA PRO A 196 -6.43 19.29 -18.51
C PRO A 196 -5.20 18.36 -18.36
N PRO A 197 -4.70 17.78 -19.47
CA PRO A 197 -3.51 16.95 -19.42
C PRO A 197 -2.29 17.79 -19.00
N PRO A 198 -1.38 17.22 -18.18
CA PRO A 198 -0.18 17.90 -17.70
C PRO A 198 0.94 17.98 -18.73
#